data_AF-A0A831LH82-F1
#
_entry.id   AF-A0A831LH82-F1
#
_cell.length_a   1.000
_cell.length_b   1.000
_cell.length_c   1.000
_cell.angle_alpha   90.00
_cell.angle_beta   90.00
_cell.angle_gamma   90.00
#
_symmetry.space_group_name_H-M   'P 1'
#
loop_
_entity.id
_entity.type
_entity.pdbx_description
1 polymer ?
#
loop_
_entity_poly.entity_id
_entity_poly.type
_entity_poly.pdbx_seq_one_letter_code
_entity_poly.pdbx_strand_id
1 'polypeptide(L)'
;MEEKTEIQQKVEEFATFRLTTDLSILSEKEKQMLPHLLEAAQIMDDIFWTQAYGDKKELFTEDLDDYTKKFLKINYGPWERLKNNEPFIEGVGTKPSGANFYPSDMTKEEFEAWSDETKTSLYTLIRRDDEGNLVSVPYREAYKEQVKKASDLILQAAELAEDAGLKNYLEKRAEALLTDEYYESDMAWMDMKNNTIEFIVGPIENYEDQLYGYKTAHESFILIKDKAWSEKLEK
;
A
#
# COMPACT_ATOMS: atom_id res chain seq x y z
N MET A 1 14.93 35.61 -14.73
CA MET A 1 14.17 34.46 -14.17
C MET A 1 15.20 33.58 -13.51
N GLU A 2 14.98 33.19 -12.26
CA GLU A 2 15.86 32.22 -11.59
C GLU A 2 15.84 30.89 -12.36
N GLU A 3 17.00 30.30 -12.53
CA GLU A 3 17.15 29.01 -13.20
C GLU A 3 16.66 27.91 -12.26
N LYS A 4 15.71 27.10 -12.73
CA LYS A 4 15.14 26.00 -11.92
C LYS A 4 16.15 24.87 -11.80
N THR A 5 16.28 24.30 -10.61
CA THR A 5 17.08 23.09 -10.41
C THR A 5 16.49 21.92 -11.19
N GLU A 6 17.30 20.89 -11.46
CA GLU A 6 16.85 19.68 -12.15
C GLU A 6 15.68 19.00 -11.40
N ILE A 7 15.81 18.85 -10.08
CA ILE A 7 14.76 18.25 -9.23
C ILE A 7 13.48 19.08 -9.25
N GLN A 8 13.58 20.41 -9.28
CA GLN A 8 12.40 21.27 -9.43
C GLN A 8 11.66 20.99 -10.74
N GLN A 9 12.39 20.87 -11.85
CA GLN A 9 11.78 20.55 -13.15
C GLN A 9 11.10 19.18 -13.12
N LYS A 10 11.74 18.18 -12.50
CA LYS A 10 11.17 16.83 -12.31
C LYS A 10 9.89 16.80 -11.50
N VAL A 11 9.83 17.54 -10.40
CA VAL A 11 8.61 17.67 -9.59
C VAL A 11 7.48 18.32 -10.39
N GLU A 12 7.80 19.28 -11.26
CA GLU A 12 6.83 20.01 -12.08
C GLU A 12 6.29 19.20 -13.26
N GLU A 13 6.89 18.06 -13.62
CA GLU A 13 6.29 17.07 -14.54
C GLU A 13 4.98 16.49 -13.95
N PHE A 14 4.82 16.50 -12.62
CA PHE A 14 3.62 16.05 -11.91
C PHE A 14 2.65 17.20 -11.68
N ALA A 15 1.65 17.30 -12.55
CA ALA A 15 0.58 18.29 -12.41
C ALA A 15 -0.15 18.12 -11.07
N THR A 16 -0.12 19.16 -10.24
CA THR A 16 -0.86 19.17 -8.98
C THR A 16 -2.35 19.34 -9.27
N PHE A 17 -3.15 18.35 -8.89
CA PHE A 17 -4.59 18.37 -9.07
C PHE A 17 -5.29 18.03 -7.76
N ARG A 18 -6.34 18.79 -7.42
CA ARG A 18 -7.15 18.53 -6.23
C ARG A 18 -8.23 17.51 -6.58
N LEU A 19 -8.12 16.31 -6.04
CA LEU A 19 -9.20 15.32 -6.11
C LEU A 19 -10.37 15.78 -5.23
N THR A 20 -11.57 15.82 -5.82
CA THR A 20 -12.81 16.18 -5.12
C THR A 20 -13.90 15.20 -5.52
N THR A 21 -14.82 14.95 -4.61
CA THR A 21 -16.03 14.17 -4.86
C THR A 21 -17.20 14.80 -4.11
N ASP A 22 -18.42 14.57 -4.57
CA ASP A 22 -19.63 15.04 -3.88
C ASP A 22 -19.95 14.12 -2.70
N LEU A 23 -19.82 14.65 -1.48
CA LEU A 23 -20.12 13.93 -0.25
C LEU A 23 -21.59 14.08 0.20
N SER A 24 -22.39 14.89 -0.50
CA SER A 24 -23.81 15.06 -0.16
C SER A 24 -24.63 13.79 -0.39
N ILE A 25 -24.13 12.89 -1.24
CA ILE A 25 -24.76 11.60 -1.54
C ILE A 25 -24.57 10.56 -0.42
N LEU A 26 -23.65 10.81 0.52
CA LEU A 26 -23.38 9.91 1.64
C LEU A 26 -24.40 10.12 2.76
N SER A 27 -24.81 9.01 3.39
CA SER A 27 -25.56 9.07 4.65
C SER A 27 -24.72 9.69 5.77
N GLU A 28 -25.37 10.16 6.84
CA GLU A 28 -24.64 10.71 7.99
C GLU A 28 -23.72 9.67 8.65
N LYS A 29 -24.08 8.37 8.61
CA LYS A 29 -23.20 7.30 9.10
C LYS A 29 -22.05 7.04 8.14
N GLU A 30 -22.29 7.03 6.83
CA GLU A 30 -21.21 6.90 5.84
C GLU A 30 -20.19 8.04 5.97
N LYS A 31 -20.62 9.27 6.24
CA LYS A 31 -19.71 10.39 6.54
C LYS A 31 -18.88 10.14 7.81
N GLN A 32 -19.47 9.52 8.83
CA GLN A 32 -18.78 9.14 10.06
C GLN A 32 -17.77 7.99 9.84
N MET A 33 -17.94 7.17 8.79
CA MET A 33 -16.95 6.14 8.43
C MET A 33 -15.65 6.75 7.88
N LEU A 34 -15.73 7.89 7.17
CA LEU A 34 -14.59 8.44 6.41
C LEU A 34 -13.31 8.64 7.25
N PRO A 35 -13.35 9.22 8.47
CA PRO A 35 -12.14 9.36 9.29
C PRO A 35 -11.46 8.01 9.59
N HIS A 36 -12.24 6.96 9.86
CA HIS A 36 -11.71 5.63 10.14
C HIS A 36 -11.08 5.00 8.90
N LEU A 37 -11.75 5.10 7.74
CA LEU A 37 -11.25 4.58 6.47
C LEU A 37 -9.97 5.31 6.03
N LEU A 38 -9.94 6.64 6.18
CA LEU A 38 -8.77 7.47 5.87
C LEU A 38 -7.58 7.13 6.76
N GLU A 39 -7.79 6.91 8.06
CA GLU A 39 -6.72 6.52 8.96
C GLU A 39 -6.21 5.11 8.65
N ALA A 40 -7.09 4.16 8.32
CA ALA A 40 -6.69 2.83 7.87
C ALA A 40 -5.90 2.87 6.55
N ALA A 41 -6.32 3.71 5.60
CA ALA A 41 -5.60 3.94 4.34
C ALA A 41 -4.20 4.54 4.57
N GLN A 42 -4.06 5.48 5.50
CA GLN A 42 -2.76 6.05 5.86
C GLN A 42 -1.81 5.01 6.45
N ILE A 43 -2.33 4.00 7.16
CA ILE A 43 -1.52 2.89 7.65
C ILE A 43 -1.00 2.05 6.47
N MET A 44 -1.80 1.81 5.43
CA MET A 44 -1.33 1.12 4.22
C MET A 44 -0.23 1.90 3.50
N ASP A 45 -0.36 3.23 3.41
CA ASP A 45 0.67 4.13 2.87
C ASP A 45 1.98 4.00 3.66
N ASP A 46 1.92 3.97 4.99
CA ASP A 46 3.09 3.78 5.85
C ASP A 46 3.74 2.40 5.69
N ILE A 47 2.94 1.34 5.54
CA ILE A 47 3.46 0.00 5.24
C ILE A 47 4.11 -0.02 3.85
N PHE A 48 3.49 0.60 2.86
CA PHE A 48 4.05 0.66 1.50
C PHE A 48 5.40 1.39 1.46
N TRP A 49 5.56 2.49 2.20
CA TRP A 49 6.86 3.13 2.38
C TRP A 49 7.93 2.15 2.89
N THR A 50 7.55 1.32 3.85
CA THR A 50 8.43 0.28 4.40
C THR A 50 8.76 -0.78 3.34
N GLN A 51 7.77 -1.20 2.53
CA GLN A 51 7.95 -2.22 1.48
C GLN A 51 8.79 -1.70 0.30
N ALA A 52 8.58 -0.45 -0.12
CA ALA A 52 9.24 0.16 -1.28
C ALA A 52 10.69 0.59 -1.01
N TYR A 53 10.99 0.96 0.24
CA TYR A 53 12.29 1.50 0.63
C TYR A 53 12.82 0.90 1.94
N GLY A 54 12.06 0.98 3.02
CA GLY A 54 12.55 0.73 4.38
C GLY A 54 12.14 1.87 5.32
N ASP A 55 13.00 2.24 6.27
CA ASP A 55 12.68 3.36 7.17
C ASP A 55 12.75 4.69 6.42
N LYS A 56 11.58 5.20 6.01
CA LYS A 56 11.47 6.48 5.29
C LYS A 56 12.12 7.64 6.05
N LYS A 57 12.26 7.59 7.38
CA LYS A 57 12.90 8.67 8.15
C LYS A 57 14.37 8.85 7.78
N GLU A 58 15.05 7.80 7.34
CA GLU A 58 16.44 7.85 6.87
C GLU A 58 16.59 8.70 5.60
N LEU A 59 15.51 8.84 4.80
CA LEU A 59 15.50 9.67 3.60
C LEU A 59 15.22 11.14 3.86
N PHE A 60 14.42 11.47 4.87
CA PHE A 60 13.94 12.83 5.10
C PHE A 60 14.80 13.54 6.14
N THR A 61 16.03 13.89 5.76
CA THR A 61 16.91 14.74 6.60
C THR A 61 16.47 16.20 6.57
N GLU A 62 16.80 16.96 7.62
CA GLU A 62 16.40 18.36 7.74
C GLU A 62 16.97 19.23 6.61
N ASP A 63 18.18 18.92 6.17
CA ASP A 63 18.97 19.68 5.19
C ASP A 63 18.45 19.59 3.74
N LEU A 64 17.54 18.65 3.44
CA LEU A 64 16.98 18.52 2.09
C LEU A 64 16.05 19.68 1.77
N ASP A 65 16.16 20.20 0.55
CA ASP A 65 15.25 21.21 0.03
C ASP A 65 13.84 20.65 -0.19
N ASP A 66 12.85 21.53 -0.25
CA ASP A 66 11.44 21.17 -0.35
C ASP A 66 11.09 20.42 -1.65
N TYR A 67 11.80 20.69 -2.76
CA TYR A 67 11.57 19.98 -4.02
C TYR A 67 12.09 18.55 -3.93
N THR A 68 13.28 18.33 -3.34
CA THR A 68 13.79 16.98 -3.08
C THR A 68 12.88 16.19 -2.16
N LYS A 69 12.41 16.80 -1.06
CA LYS A 69 11.41 16.17 -0.16
C LYS A 69 10.11 15.83 -0.90
N LYS A 70 9.64 16.70 -1.80
CA LYS A 70 8.43 16.43 -2.60
C LYS A 70 8.66 15.30 -3.60
N PHE A 71 9.82 15.25 -4.25
CA PHE A 71 10.12 14.22 -5.24
C PHE A 71 10.32 12.84 -4.61
N LEU A 72 10.95 12.77 -3.43
CA LEU A 72 10.97 11.58 -2.58
C LEU A 72 9.56 11.06 -2.31
N LYS A 73 8.63 11.94 -1.94
CA LYS A 73 7.24 11.57 -1.64
C LYS A 73 6.49 11.04 -2.87
N ILE A 74 6.66 11.69 -4.02
CA ILE A 74 6.04 11.25 -5.28
C ILE A 74 6.51 9.83 -5.66
N ASN A 75 7.78 9.53 -5.40
CA ASN A 75 8.40 8.28 -5.84
C ASN A 75 8.45 7.18 -4.77
N TYR A 76 8.01 7.43 -3.54
CA TYR A 76 8.15 6.48 -2.42
C TYR A 76 9.59 5.98 -2.25
N GLY A 77 10.56 6.88 -2.38
CA GLY A 77 11.98 6.56 -2.30
C GLY A 77 12.88 7.45 -3.19
N PRO A 78 14.21 7.24 -3.13
CA PRO A 78 15.21 8.04 -3.84
C PRO A 78 15.43 7.63 -5.30
N TRP A 79 14.44 6.98 -5.92
CA TRP A 79 14.51 6.46 -7.29
C TRP A 79 13.37 6.99 -8.15
N GLU A 80 13.66 7.52 -9.33
CA GLU A 80 12.64 8.10 -10.21
C GLU A 80 11.84 6.99 -10.91
N ARG A 81 10.59 6.78 -10.48
CA ARG A 81 9.71 5.72 -11.00
C ARG A 81 9.43 5.86 -12.50
N LEU A 82 9.32 7.10 -13.00
CA LEU A 82 9.11 7.38 -14.43
C LEU A 82 10.39 7.25 -15.28
N LYS A 83 11.54 6.99 -14.65
CA LYS A 83 12.84 6.85 -15.31
C LYS A 83 13.52 5.56 -14.84
N ASN A 84 12.80 4.44 -14.96
CA ASN A 84 13.31 3.09 -14.67
C ASN A 84 13.95 2.93 -13.28
N ASN A 85 13.46 3.67 -12.27
CA ASN A 85 14.02 3.68 -10.92
C ASN A 85 15.50 4.10 -10.85
N GLU A 86 15.96 4.99 -11.74
CA GLU A 86 17.28 5.61 -11.61
C GLU A 86 17.37 6.42 -10.30
N PRO A 87 18.46 6.30 -9.52
CA PRO A 87 18.63 7.08 -8.31
C PRO A 87 18.83 8.57 -8.65
N PHE A 88 18.20 9.45 -7.88
CA PHE A 88 18.33 10.91 -8.05
C PHE A 88 19.00 11.61 -6.85
N ILE A 89 19.44 10.85 -5.84
CA ILE A 89 20.19 11.35 -4.69
C ILE A 89 21.60 10.76 -4.73
N GLU A 90 22.61 11.61 -4.52
CA GLU A 90 24.01 11.19 -4.49
C GLU A 90 24.26 10.15 -3.38
N GLY A 91 25.06 9.12 -3.69
CA GLY A 91 25.38 8.04 -2.76
C GLY A 91 24.31 6.95 -2.64
N VAL A 92 23.10 7.16 -3.20
CA VAL A 92 22.07 6.11 -3.29
C VAL A 92 22.39 5.17 -4.45
N GLY A 93 22.44 3.87 -4.16
CA GLY A 93 22.63 2.82 -5.17
C GLY A 93 21.41 2.58 -6.06
N THR A 94 21.51 1.61 -6.97
CA THR A 94 20.36 1.15 -7.76
C THR A 94 19.25 0.61 -6.86
N LYS A 95 17.99 0.83 -7.22
CA LYS A 95 16.86 0.24 -6.49
C LYS A 95 16.99 -1.29 -6.46
N PRO A 96 16.93 -1.94 -5.29
CA PRO A 96 16.88 -3.39 -5.22
C PRO A 96 15.66 -3.91 -5.97
N SER A 97 15.83 -4.91 -6.85
CA SER A 97 14.70 -5.48 -7.60
C SER A 97 13.67 -6.12 -6.68
N GLY A 98 14.10 -6.66 -5.53
CA GLY A 98 13.21 -7.19 -4.51
C GLY A 98 12.65 -6.13 -3.55
N ALA A 99 12.86 -4.84 -3.82
CA ALA A 99 12.58 -3.74 -2.90
C ALA A 99 13.02 -4.08 -1.46
N ASN A 100 12.16 -3.89 -0.46
CA ASN A 100 12.40 -4.33 0.92
C ASN A 100 11.68 -5.65 1.26
N PHE A 101 11.29 -6.45 0.26
CA PHE A 101 10.62 -7.74 0.50
C PHE A 101 11.60 -8.86 0.85
N TYR A 102 12.86 -8.73 0.43
CA TYR A 102 13.93 -9.72 0.60
C TYR A 102 15.17 -9.07 1.23
N PRO A 103 16.07 -9.83 1.86
CA PRO A 103 17.35 -9.29 2.33
C PRO A 103 18.17 -8.73 1.15
N SER A 104 18.82 -7.59 1.36
CA SER A 104 19.58 -6.90 0.30
C SER A 104 20.80 -7.68 -0.21
N ASP A 105 21.29 -8.63 0.57
CA ASP A 105 22.41 -9.51 0.27
C ASP A 105 22.00 -10.91 -0.19
N MET A 106 20.70 -11.19 -0.29
CA MET A 106 20.17 -12.49 -0.70
C MET A 106 20.46 -12.76 -2.17
N THR A 107 21.03 -13.93 -2.48
CA THR A 107 21.20 -14.38 -3.87
C THR A 107 20.00 -15.20 -4.35
N LYS A 108 19.82 -15.30 -5.68
CA LYS A 108 18.76 -16.13 -6.26
C LYS A 108 18.98 -17.60 -5.94
N GLU A 109 20.23 -18.05 -6.00
CA GLU A 109 20.62 -19.43 -5.71
C GLU A 109 20.34 -19.79 -4.24
N GLU A 110 20.61 -18.87 -3.30
CA GLU A 110 20.27 -19.03 -1.89
C GLU A 110 18.76 -19.19 -1.69
N PHE A 111 17.97 -18.29 -2.27
CA PHE A 111 16.50 -18.34 -2.19
C PHE A 111 15.92 -19.61 -2.83
N GLU A 112 16.44 -20.03 -3.97
CA GLU A 112 15.99 -21.22 -4.70
C GLU A 112 16.31 -22.51 -3.92
N ALA A 113 17.52 -22.61 -3.34
CA ALA A 113 17.95 -23.77 -2.57
C ALA A 113 17.29 -23.89 -1.18
N TRP A 114 16.88 -22.78 -0.58
CA TRP A 114 16.22 -22.77 0.72
C TRP A 114 14.83 -23.41 0.66
N SER A 115 14.56 -24.38 1.54
CA SER A 115 13.31 -25.14 1.57
C SER A 115 12.35 -24.56 2.60
N ASP A 116 11.39 -23.76 2.13
CA ASP A 116 10.28 -23.22 2.91
C ASP A 116 9.05 -23.10 1.98
N GLU A 117 7.92 -23.67 2.38
CA GLU A 117 6.70 -23.71 1.54
C GLU A 117 6.05 -22.32 1.37
N THR A 118 6.34 -21.39 2.26
CA THR A 118 5.76 -20.05 2.29
C THR A 118 6.66 -18.99 1.63
N LYS A 119 7.85 -19.37 1.16
CA LYS A 119 8.81 -18.43 0.55
C LYS A 119 8.27 -17.72 -0.70
N THR A 120 7.33 -18.34 -1.41
CA THR A 120 6.66 -17.78 -2.59
C THR A 120 5.26 -17.24 -2.30
N SER A 121 4.83 -17.24 -1.03
CA SER A 121 3.55 -16.63 -0.63
C SER A 121 3.52 -15.15 -1.01
N LEU A 122 2.34 -14.68 -1.38
CA LEU A 122 2.08 -13.27 -1.65
C LEU A 122 2.27 -12.39 -0.40
N TYR A 123 2.04 -12.99 0.77
CA TYR A 123 1.87 -12.28 2.05
C TYR A 123 3.00 -12.59 3.04
N THR A 124 4.23 -12.77 2.55
CA THR A 124 5.41 -12.99 3.41
C THR A 124 6.58 -12.11 3.02
N LEU A 125 7.32 -11.64 4.01
CA LEU A 125 8.65 -11.05 3.85
C LEU A 125 9.71 -12.13 4.03
N ILE A 126 10.78 -12.06 3.26
CA ILE A 126 11.97 -12.87 3.50
C ILE A 126 12.95 -12.05 4.30
N ARG A 127 13.45 -12.61 5.41
CA ARG A 127 14.38 -11.97 6.33
C ARG A 127 15.51 -12.93 6.68
N ARG A 128 16.53 -12.40 7.38
CA ARG A 128 17.56 -13.21 8.02
C ARG A 128 17.25 -13.33 9.51
N ASP A 129 17.43 -14.51 10.08
CA ASP A 129 17.45 -14.71 11.53
C ASP A 129 18.81 -14.32 12.13
N ASP A 130 18.95 -14.50 13.46
CA ASP A 130 20.18 -14.19 14.19
C ASP A 130 21.39 -15.05 13.78
N GLU A 131 21.15 -16.19 13.13
CA GLU A 131 22.18 -17.09 12.60
C GLU A 131 22.53 -16.76 11.13
N GLY A 132 21.81 -15.83 10.51
CA GLY A 132 21.96 -15.42 9.11
C GLY A 132 21.17 -16.26 8.11
N ASN A 133 20.36 -17.23 8.56
CA ASN A 133 19.56 -18.07 7.70
C ASN A 133 18.32 -17.32 7.19
N LEU A 134 17.85 -17.68 5.99
CA LEU A 134 16.59 -17.15 5.48
C LEU A 134 15.40 -17.66 6.29
N VAL A 135 14.48 -16.76 6.60
CA VAL A 135 13.20 -17.03 7.24
C VAL A 135 12.07 -16.33 6.50
N SER A 136 10.89 -16.96 6.49
CA SER A 136 9.66 -16.41 5.91
C SER A 136 8.78 -15.85 7.03
N VAL A 137 8.50 -14.55 6.98
CA VAL A 137 7.73 -13.84 8.00
C VAL A 137 6.39 -13.40 7.41
N PRO A 138 5.24 -13.94 7.87
CA PRO A 138 3.91 -13.50 7.44
C PRO A 138 3.68 -12.01 7.67
N TYR A 139 2.91 -11.37 6.79
CA TYR A 139 2.59 -9.94 6.89
C TYR A 139 1.86 -9.59 8.19
N ARG A 140 0.94 -10.44 8.66
CA ARG A 140 0.27 -10.27 9.96
C ARG A 140 1.24 -10.21 11.15
N GLU A 141 2.44 -10.76 11.01
CA GLU A 141 3.49 -10.72 12.03
C GLU A 141 4.44 -9.55 11.79
N ALA A 142 4.90 -9.37 10.54
CA ALA A 142 5.81 -8.29 10.17
C ALA A 142 5.23 -6.89 10.41
N TYR A 143 3.91 -6.74 10.25
CA TYR A 143 3.18 -5.47 10.37
C TYR A 143 2.14 -5.52 11.49
N LYS A 144 2.33 -6.38 12.49
CA LYS A 144 1.32 -6.73 13.51
C LYS A 144 0.62 -5.54 14.14
N GLU A 145 1.36 -4.53 14.56
CA GLU A 145 0.78 -3.34 15.22
C GLU A 145 -0.04 -2.51 14.23
N GLN A 146 0.48 -2.33 13.02
CA GLN A 146 -0.15 -1.59 11.93
C GLN A 146 -1.44 -2.27 11.48
N VAL A 147 -1.39 -3.56 11.14
CA VAL A 147 -2.57 -4.30 10.66
C VAL A 147 -3.62 -4.47 11.75
N LYS A 148 -3.21 -4.58 13.02
CA LYS A 148 -4.16 -4.57 14.14
C LYS A 148 -4.90 -3.25 14.26
N LYS A 149 -4.18 -2.14 14.19
CA LYS A 149 -4.78 -0.81 14.23
C LYS A 149 -5.70 -0.57 13.02
N ALA A 150 -5.27 -0.95 11.81
CA ALA A 150 -6.09 -0.85 10.62
C ALA A 150 -7.36 -1.70 10.73
N SER A 151 -7.25 -2.95 11.20
CA SER A 151 -8.38 -3.84 11.46
C SER A 151 -9.40 -3.21 12.43
N ASP A 152 -8.94 -2.63 13.54
CA ASP A 152 -9.82 -1.97 14.51
C ASP A 152 -10.57 -0.77 13.91
N LEU A 153 -9.89 0.05 13.11
CA LEU A 153 -10.50 1.19 12.40
C LEU A 153 -11.54 0.72 11.38
N ILE A 154 -11.24 -0.35 10.64
CA ILE A 154 -12.17 -0.92 9.66
C ILE A 154 -13.41 -1.49 10.35
N LEU A 155 -13.25 -2.14 11.50
CA LEU A 155 -14.38 -2.62 12.30
C LEU A 155 -15.24 -1.47 12.83
N GLN A 156 -14.63 -0.37 13.28
CA GLN A 156 -15.37 0.85 13.66
C GLN A 156 -16.17 1.42 12.49
N ALA A 157 -15.62 1.42 11.28
CA ALA A 157 -16.37 1.79 10.08
C ALA A 157 -17.50 0.78 9.78
N ALA A 158 -17.25 -0.52 9.95
CA ALA A 158 -18.25 -1.56 9.71
C ALA A 158 -19.47 -1.46 10.66
N GLU A 159 -19.27 -1.01 11.91
CA GLU A 159 -20.36 -0.75 12.86
C GLU A 159 -21.31 0.36 12.37
N LEU A 160 -20.81 1.30 11.58
CA LEU A 160 -21.56 2.40 11.00
C LEU A 160 -22.21 2.04 9.66
N ALA A 161 -21.78 0.96 9.01
CA ALA A 161 -22.26 0.56 7.69
C ALA A 161 -23.74 0.11 7.74
N GLU A 162 -24.58 0.82 6.98
CA GLU A 162 -26.02 0.51 6.84
C GLU A 162 -26.29 -0.47 5.70
N ASP A 163 -25.42 -0.50 4.69
CA ASP A 163 -25.44 -1.52 3.64
C ASP A 163 -24.82 -2.84 4.17
N ALA A 164 -25.59 -3.92 4.10
CA ALA A 164 -25.17 -5.21 4.63
C ALA A 164 -23.98 -5.81 3.87
N GLY A 165 -23.85 -5.54 2.57
CA GLY A 165 -22.73 -5.99 1.75
C GLY A 165 -21.43 -5.30 2.17
N LEU A 166 -21.47 -3.97 2.29
CA LEU A 166 -20.35 -3.16 2.79
C LEU A 166 -19.94 -3.58 4.19
N LYS A 167 -20.90 -3.77 5.10
CA LYS A 167 -20.60 -4.25 6.46
C LYS A 167 -19.87 -5.59 6.44
N ASN A 168 -20.42 -6.58 5.74
CA ASN A 168 -19.84 -7.92 5.64
C ASN A 168 -18.42 -7.90 5.03
N TYR A 169 -18.22 -7.09 3.98
CA TYR A 169 -16.91 -6.91 3.38
C TYR A 169 -15.90 -6.30 4.38
N LEU A 170 -16.26 -5.20 5.05
CA LEU A 170 -15.37 -4.54 6.00
C LEU A 170 -14.98 -5.47 7.16
N GLU A 171 -15.94 -6.22 7.72
CA GLU A 171 -15.68 -7.19 8.78
C GLU A 171 -14.70 -8.28 8.32
N LYS A 172 -14.94 -8.89 7.15
CA LYS A 172 -14.05 -9.92 6.58
C LYS A 172 -12.67 -9.38 6.21
N ARG A 173 -12.58 -8.16 5.67
CA ARG A 173 -11.30 -7.55 5.29
C ARG A 173 -10.49 -7.17 6.53
N ALA A 174 -11.15 -6.71 7.60
CA ALA A 174 -10.50 -6.47 8.88
C ALA A 174 -9.92 -7.76 9.48
N GLU A 175 -10.63 -8.89 9.36
CA GLU A 175 -10.12 -10.20 9.77
C GLU A 175 -8.95 -10.66 8.88
N ALA A 176 -9.05 -10.52 7.56
CA ALA A 176 -8.02 -10.92 6.61
C ALA A 176 -6.67 -10.25 6.89
N LEU A 177 -6.65 -8.97 7.28
CA LEU A 177 -5.44 -8.26 7.69
C LEU A 177 -4.74 -8.91 8.90
N LEU A 178 -5.47 -9.62 9.76
CA LEU A 178 -4.93 -10.30 10.95
C LEU A 178 -4.54 -11.75 10.68
N THR A 179 -5.05 -12.35 9.62
CA THR A 179 -4.88 -13.79 9.32
C THR A 179 -4.00 -14.04 8.10
N ASP A 180 -3.82 -13.05 7.23
CA ASP A 180 -3.27 -13.16 5.86
C ASP A 180 -4.14 -14.01 4.91
N GLU A 181 -5.40 -14.27 5.25
CA GLU A 181 -6.35 -15.06 4.45
C GLU A 181 -7.38 -14.16 3.77
N TYR A 182 -7.10 -13.73 2.53
CA TYR A 182 -7.89 -12.69 1.85
C TYR A 182 -9.07 -13.19 1.01
N TYR A 183 -9.11 -14.49 0.67
CA TYR A 183 -10.11 -15.06 -0.26
C TYR A 183 -11.56 -14.73 0.11
N GLU A 184 -11.93 -14.94 1.38
CA GLU A 184 -13.29 -14.67 1.87
C GLU A 184 -13.66 -13.19 1.78
N SER A 185 -12.71 -12.30 2.07
CA SER A 185 -12.91 -10.86 1.97
C SER A 185 -13.03 -10.40 0.50
N ASP A 186 -12.29 -11.03 -0.41
CA ASP A 186 -12.35 -10.73 -1.84
C ASP A 186 -13.68 -11.19 -2.44
N MET A 187 -14.19 -12.35 -2.03
CA MET A 187 -15.52 -12.80 -2.41
C MET A 187 -16.60 -11.83 -1.89
N ALA A 188 -16.50 -11.38 -0.64
CA ALA A 188 -17.42 -10.40 -0.08
C ALA A 188 -17.36 -9.05 -0.80
N TRP A 189 -16.17 -8.61 -1.21
CA TRP A 189 -15.97 -7.43 -2.03
C TRP A 189 -16.65 -7.58 -3.40
N MET A 190 -16.46 -8.73 -4.05
CA MET A 190 -17.09 -9.03 -5.34
C MET A 190 -18.62 -9.12 -5.25
N ASP A 191 -19.18 -9.59 -4.14
CA ASP A 191 -20.62 -9.70 -3.92
C ASP A 191 -21.27 -8.36 -3.52
N MET A 192 -20.49 -7.39 -3.03
CA MET A 192 -20.97 -6.07 -2.67
C MET A 192 -21.34 -5.26 -3.92
N LYS A 193 -22.65 -4.97 -4.10
CA LYS A 193 -23.16 -4.23 -5.27
C LYS A 193 -23.82 -2.90 -4.96
N ASN A 194 -24.46 -2.78 -3.80
CA ASN A 194 -25.35 -1.65 -3.47
C ASN A 194 -24.68 -0.52 -2.67
N ASN A 195 -23.42 -0.74 -2.26
CA ASN A 195 -22.61 0.21 -1.51
C ASN A 195 -22.49 1.58 -2.20
N THR A 196 -22.37 2.63 -1.40
CA THR A 196 -22.03 3.98 -1.90
C THR A 196 -20.53 4.25 -1.75
N ILE A 197 -19.95 3.86 -0.61
CA ILE A 197 -18.49 3.86 -0.39
C ILE A 197 -17.90 2.55 -0.91
N GLU A 198 -16.87 2.66 -1.73
CA GLU A 198 -16.04 1.56 -2.18
C GLU A 198 -14.67 1.71 -1.53
N PHE A 199 -14.28 0.73 -0.71
CA PHE A 199 -13.03 0.79 0.05
C PHE A 199 -12.19 -0.42 -0.23
N ILE A 200 -11.07 -0.23 -0.93
CA ILE A 200 -10.10 -1.28 -1.21
C ILE A 200 -8.92 -1.04 -0.28
N VAL A 201 -8.47 -2.06 0.45
CA VAL A 201 -7.42 -1.92 1.48
C VAL A 201 -6.69 -3.24 1.70
N GLY A 202 -5.37 -3.22 1.76
CA GLY A 202 -4.55 -4.40 2.05
C GLY A 202 -3.49 -4.67 0.99
N PRO A 203 -2.84 -5.84 1.01
CA PRO A 203 -1.79 -6.22 0.07
C PRO A 203 -2.37 -6.79 -1.25
N ILE A 204 -2.20 -6.08 -2.37
CA ILE A 204 -2.93 -6.37 -3.62
C ILE A 204 -2.00 -6.65 -4.79
N GLU A 205 -1.27 -5.65 -5.27
CA GLU A 205 -0.44 -5.75 -6.48
C GLU A 205 1.00 -6.17 -6.18
N ASN A 206 1.65 -6.89 -7.10
CA ASN A 206 3.02 -7.42 -6.91
C ASN A 206 4.11 -6.70 -7.73
N TYR A 207 3.79 -5.56 -8.37
CA TYR A 207 4.71 -4.87 -9.27
C TYR A 207 5.96 -4.28 -8.58
N GLU A 208 5.87 -4.03 -7.27
CA GLU A 208 7.00 -3.51 -6.49
C GLU A 208 8.08 -4.60 -6.28
N ASP A 209 7.70 -5.89 -6.32
CA ASP A 209 8.63 -7.01 -6.38
C ASP A 209 9.04 -7.27 -7.84
N GLN A 210 10.08 -6.58 -8.29
CA GLN A 210 10.70 -6.80 -9.60
C GLN A 210 11.70 -7.96 -9.62
N LEU A 211 11.94 -8.64 -8.49
CA LEU A 211 12.85 -9.78 -8.41
C LEU A 211 12.16 -11.05 -8.86
N TYR A 212 10.99 -11.35 -8.29
CA TYR A 212 10.20 -12.55 -8.60
C TYR A 212 8.73 -12.25 -8.94
N GLY A 213 8.20 -11.08 -8.55
CA GLY A 213 6.77 -10.79 -8.66
C GLY A 213 5.92 -11.69 -7.75
N TYR A 214 6.44 -12.13 -6.61
CA TYR A 214 5.66 -12.89 -5.64
C TYR A 214 4.99 -11.97 -4.64
N LYS A 215 5.69 -10.98 -4.10
CA LYS A 215 5.21 -10.27 -2.91
C LYS A 215 4.27 -9.14 -3.26
N THR A 216 3.12 -9.09 -2.60
CA THR A 216 2.14 -8.02 -2.82
C THR A 216 2.43 -6.82 -1.92
N ALA A 217 2.21 -5.63 -2.46
CA ALA A 217 2.36 -4.34 -1.78
C ALA A 217 1.03 -3.89 -1.18
N HIS A 218 1.08 -3.28 0.01
CA HIS A 218 -0.09 -2.69 0.66
C HIS A 218 -0.51 -1.43 -0.08
N GLU A 219 -1.80 -1.30 -0.33
CA GLU A 219 -2.38 -0.12 -0.96
C GLU A 219 -3.79 0.14 -0.43
N SER A 220 -4.35 1.28 -0.79
CA SER A 220 -5.74 1.60 -0.49
C SER A 220 -6.37 2.55 -1.50
N PHE A 221 -7.67 2.33 -1.76
CA PHE A 221 -8.54 3.24 -2.49
C PHE A 221 -9.80 3.50 -1.67
N ILE A 222 -10.16 4.76 -1.49
CA ILE A 222 -11.46 5.18 -0.95
C ILE A 222 -12.19 5.90 -2.08
N LEU A 223 -13.23 5.28 -2.62
CA LEU A 223 -13.97 5.79 -3.77
C LEU A 223 -15.44 5.96 -3.40
N ILE A 224 -16.08 6.91 -4.08
CA ILE A 224 -17.52 7.11 -4.00
C ILE A 224 -18.13 6.61 -5.30
N LYS A 225 -18.99 5.60 -5.22
CA LYS A 225 -19.54 4.91 -6.39
C LYS A 225 -20.52 5.81 -7.14
N ASP A 226 -20.23 6.05 -8.41
CA ASP A 226 -21.22 6.63 -9.34
C ASP A 226 -22.22 5.54 -9.75
N LYS A 227 -23.32 5.45 -9.01
CA LYS A 227 -24.38 4.46 -9.24
C LYS A 227 -25.05 4.65 -10.60
N ALA A 228 -25.29 5.90 -11.02
CA ALA A 228 -25.93 6.20 -12.29
C ALA A 228 -25.05 5.82 -13.50
N TRP A 229 -23.73 5.96 -13.38
CA TRP A 229 -22.81 5.47 -14.41
C TRP A 229 -22.63 3.94 -14.35
N SER A 230 -22.61 3.37 -13.14
CA SER A 230 -22.51 1.92 -12.93
C SER A 230 -23.68 1.18 -13.60
N GLU A 231 -24.91 1.65 -13.43
CA GLU A 231 -26.12 1.08 -14.06
C GLU A 231 -26.03 1.04 -15.60
N LYS A 232 -25.36 2.01 -16.23
CA LYS A 232 -25.18 2.03 -17.70
C LYS A 232 -24.23 0.94 -18.19
N LEU A 233 -23.41 0.38 -17.31
CA LEU A 233 -22.47 -0.69 -17.61
C LEU A 233 -23.07 -2.08 -17.31
N GLU A 234 -24.22 -2.14 -16.65
CA GLU A 234 -25.00 -3.36 -16.49
C GLU A 234 -25.63 -3.73 -17.85
N LYS A 235 -25.42 -4.97 -18.29
CA LYS A 235 -25.90 -5.50 -19.59
C LYS A 235 -27.11 -6.38 -19.41
#